data_AF-Q8KKF3-F1
#
_entry.id   AF-Q8KKF3-F1
#
_cell.length_a   1.000
_cell.length_b   1.000
_cell.length_c   1.000
_cell.angle_alpha   90.00
_cell.angle_beta   90.00
_cell.angle_gamma   90.00
#
_symmetry.space_group_name_H-M   'P 1'
#
loop_
_entity.id
_entity.type
_entity.pdbx_description
1 polymer ?
#
loop_
_entity_poly.entity_id
_entity_poly.type
_entity_poly.pdbx_seq_one_letter_code
_entity_poly.pdbx_strand_id
1 'polypeptide(L)'
;MCAQCGGEIPPRPDPRGRRAKYCSDACRAAASRERARQRHAQEVEAARLQAALDLKTPQETLAEVVQELQATTRIIRDRGDVPASLRPLVNAASELVNAAQPVEESKSFPNRRVRRAVKRKFAISG
;
A
#
# COMPACT_ATOMS: atom_id res chain seq x y z
N MET A 1 40.50 5.37 -20.90
CA MET A 1 39.45 6.31 -21.38
C MET A 1 38.67 6.86 -20.20
N CYS A 2 38.29 8.13 -20.26
CA CYS A 2 37.57 8.87 -19.22
C CYS A 2 36.15 8.30 -19.05
N ALA A 3 35.77 7.98 -17.82
CA ALA A 3 34.46 7.41 -17.53
C ALA A 3 33.27 8.39 -17.73
N GLN A 4 33.54 9.69 -17.90
CA GLN A 4 32.50 10.72 -18.08
C GLN A 4 32.35 11.15 -19.54
N CYS A 5 33.45 11.38 -20.26
CA CYS A 5 33.42 11.95 -21.61
C CYS A 5 34.06 11.05 -22.68
N GLY A 6 34.56 9.87 -22.31
CA GLY A 6 35.24 8.94 -23.24
C GLY A 6 36.67 9.35 -23.64
N GLY A 7 37.09 10.59 -23.38
CA GLY A 7 38.40 11.11 -23.78
C GLY A 7 39.60 10.37 -23.18
N GLU A 8 40.78 10.60 -23.74
CA GLU A 8 42.02 10.02 -23.22
C GLU A 8 42.35 10.55 -21.81
N ILE A 9 42.90 9.68 -20.96
CA ILE A 9 43.29 10.06 -19.60
C ILE A 9 44.79 10.35 -19.62
N PRO A 10 45.22 11.58 -19.26
CA PRO A 10 46.65 11.89 -19.23
C PRO A 10 47.39 10.99 -18.24
N PRO A 11 48.67 10.64 -18.49
CA PRO A 11 49.47 9.75 -17.64
C PRO A 11 49.92 10.47 -16.35
N ARG A 12 48.94 10.89 -15.55
CA ARG A 12 49.14 11.48 -14.22
C ARG A 12 48.49 10.58 -13.17
N PRO A 13 49.11 10.43 -11.99
CA PRO A 13 48.46 9.78 -10.86
C PRO A 13 47.19 10.57 -10.47
N ASP A 14 46.10 9.87 -10.13
CA ASP A 14 44.98 10.53 -9.46
C ASP A 14 45.48 11.16 -8.15
N PRO A 15 44.93 12.30 -7.69
CA PRO A 15 45.26 12.87 -6.37
C PRO A 15 45.12 11.88 -5.19
N ARG A 16 44.44 10.75 -5.39
CA ARG A 16 44.33 9.64 -4.42
C ARG A 16 45.37 8.52 -4.59
N GLY A 17 46.40 8.72 -5.40
CA GLY A 17 47.47 7.73 -5.66
C GLY A 17 47.03 6.52 -6.48
N ARG A 18 45.84 6.55 -7.10
CA ARG A 18 45.32 5.46 -7.96
C ARG A 18 45.41 5.85 -9.44
N ARG A 19 45.19 4.88 -10.33
CA ARG A 19 44.99 5.16 -11.77
C ARG A 19 43.80 6.11 -11.93
N ALA A 20 44.01 7.21 -12.64
CA ALA A 20 42.97 8.22 -12.86
C ALA A 20 41.79 7.63 -13.65
N LYS A 21 40.57 7.88 -13.18
CA LYS A 21 39.32 7.44 -13.82
C LYS A 21 38.70 8.50 -14.74
N TYR A 22 39.07 9.77 -14.54
CA TYR A 22 38.58 10.91 -15.30
C TYR A 22 39.76 11.70 -15.87
N CYS A 23 39.58 12.26 -17.06
CA CYS A 23 40.63 13.07 -17.71
C CYS A 23 40.88 14.41 -16.98
N SER A 24 39.85 14.98 -16.35
CA SER A 24 39.90 16.27 -15.66
C SER A 24 39.05 16.30 -14.39
N ASP A 25 39.30 17.29 -13.52
CA ASP A 25 38.46 17.52 -12.34
C ASP A 25 37.07 18.03 -12.70
N ALA A 26 36.92 18.71 -13.85
CA ALA A 26 35.62 19.03 -14.41
C ALA A 26 34.79 17.76 -14.70
N CYS A 27 35.40 16.74 -15.32
CA CYS A 27 34.76 15.44 -15.55
C CYS A 27 34.45 14.71 -14.25
N ARG A 28 35.36 14.76 -13.26
CA ARG A 28 35.15 14.19 -11.92
C ARG A 28 33.95 14.85 -11.22
N ALA A 29 33.89 16.18 -11.25
CA ALA A 29 32.82 16.97 -10.64
C ALA A 29 31.48 16.75 -11.36
N ALA A 30 31.47 16.69 -12.69
CA ALA A 30 30.28 16.38 -13.48
C ALA A 30 29.73 14.99 -13.13
N ALA A 31 30.59 13.97 -13.07
CA ALA A 31 30.20 12.62 -12.66
C ALA A 31 29.68 12.59 -11.21
N SER A 32 30.24 13.41 -10.32
CA SER A 32 29.76 13.53 -8.94
C SER A 32 28.36 14.15 -8.88
N ARG A 33 28.14 15.26 -9.60
CA ARG A 33 26.83 15.91 -9.70
C ARG A 33 25.78 15.00 -10.30
N GLU A 34 26.14 14.23 -11.32
CA GLU A 34 25.23 13.28 -11.95
C GLU A 34 24.78 12.19 -10.97
N ARG A 35 25.70 11.60 -10.21
CA ARG A 35 25.32 10.66 -9.13
C ARG A 35 24.44 11.30 -8.07
N ALA A 36 24.69 12.55 -7.71
CA ALA A 36 23.86 13.25 -6.75
C ALA A 36 22.43 13.46 -7.29
N ARG A 37 22.29 13.84 -8.56
CA ARG A 37 20.99 13.96 -9.23
C ARG A 37 20.25 12.61 -9.30
N GLN A 38 20.96 11.53 -9.63
CA GLN A 38 20.37 10.20 -9.67
C GLN A 38 19.89 9.73 -8.29
N ARG A 39 20.67 9.96 -7.23
CA ARG A 39 20.24 9.66 -5.85
C ARG A 39 19.00 10.46 -5.47
N HIS A 40 18.99 11.76 -5.77
CA HIS A 40 17.84 12.59 -5.49
C HIS A 40 16.58 12.14 -6.25
N ALA A 41 16.72 11.77 -7.53
CA ALA A 41 15.62 11.21 -8.30
C ALA A 41 15.10 9.89 -7.71
N GLN A 42 16.01 9.01 -7.25
CA GLN A 42 15.64 7.77 -6.56
C GLN A 42 14.93 8.03 -5.23
N GLU A 43 15.37 9.02 -4.45
CA GLU A 43 14.73 9.44 -3.20
C GLU A 43 13.31 9.98 -3.45
N VAL A 44 13.12 10.79 -4.49
CA VAL A 44 11.80 11.32 -4.87
C VAL A 44 10.86 10.20 -5.32
N GLU A 45 11.34 9.26 -6.14
CA GLU A 45 10.53 8.10 -6.54
C GLU A 45 10.20 7.18 -5.36
N ALA A 46 11.15 6.94 -4.45
CA ALA A 46 10.88 6.19 -3.22
C ALA A 46 9.83 6.88 -2.35
N ALA A 47 9.91 8.21 -2.19
CA ALA A 47 8.92 8.99 -1.44
C ALA A 47 7.53 8.96 -2.11
N ARG A 48 7.46 9.00 -3.44
CA ARG A 48 6.20 8.86 -4.19
C ARG A 48 5.55 7.49 -3.97
N LEU A 49 6.33 6.42 -4.04
CA LEU A 49 5.84 5.06 -3.79
C LEU A 49 5.36 4.90 -2.35
N GLN A 50 6.10 5.45 -1.38
CA GLN A 50 5.68 5.43 0.02
C GLN A 50 4.36 6.20 0.21
N ALA A 51 4.24 7.41 -0.36
CA ALA A 51 3.01 8.19 -0.29
C ALA A 51 1.82 7.48 -0.97
N ALA A 52 2.06 6.73 -2.04
CA ALA A 52 1.02 5.92 -2.68
C ALA A 52 0.55 4.74 -1.82
N LEU A 53 1.44 4.16 -1.01
CA LEU A 53 1.09 3.10 -0.04
C LEU A 53 0.39 3.66 1.20
N ASP A 54 0.74 4.88 1.63
CA ASP A 54 0.15 5.52 2.81
C ASP A 54 -1.26 6.09 2.55
N LEU A 55 -1.67 6.20 1.28
CA LEU A 55 -3.04 6.56 0.90
C LEU A 55 -3.97 5.37 1.15
N LYS A 56 -4.66 5.39 2.29
CA LYS A 56 -5.82 4.49 2.52
C LYS A 56 -6.78 4.61 1.34
N THR A 57 -7.24 3.48 0.86
CA THR A 57 -8.29 3.45 -0.16
C THR A 57 -9.57 4.08 0.41
N PRO A 58 -10.44 4.68 -0.42
CA PRO A 58 -11.72 5.23 0.04
C PRO A 58 -12.56 4.20 0.81
N GLN A 59 -12.48 2.92 0.42
CA GLN A 59 -13.13 1.80 1.10
C GLN A 59 -12.56 1.54 2.51
N GLU A 60 -11.24 1.60 2.70
CA GLU A 60 -10.62 1.46 4.02
C GLU A 60 -11.00 2.62 4.93
N THR A 61 -11.00 3.85 4.42
CA THR A 61 -11.48 5.03 5.17
C THR A 61 -12.96 4.89 5.54
N LEU A 62 -13.81 4.41 4.63
CA LEU A 62 -15.22 4.17 4.90
C LEU A 62 -15.42 3.10 5.98
N ALA A 63 -14.65 2.02 5.93
CA ALA A 63 -14.73 0.93 6.91
C ALA A 63 -14.38 1.41 8.32
N GLU A 64 -13.35 2.25 8.47
CA GLU A 64 -12.97 2.87 9.75
C GLU A 64 -14.09 3.76 10.28
N VAL A 65 -14.65 4.65 9.45
CA VAL A 65 -15.76 5.54 9.83
C VAL A 65 -16.99 4.74 10.25
N VAL A 66 -17.33 3.67 9.53
CA VAL A 66 -18.45 2.78 9.86
C VAL A 66 -18.22 2.09 11.21
N GLN A 67 -17.00 1.61 11.48
CA GLN A 67 -16.65 1.02 12.78
C GLN A 67 -16.78 2.03 13.92
N GLU A 68 -16.33 3.26 13.73
CA GLU A 68 -16.47 4.33 14.73
C GLU A 68 -17.95 4.65 14.98
N LEU A 69 -18.75 4.83 13.93
CA LEU A 69 -20.19 5.08 14.05
C LEU A 69 -20.93 3.94 14.78
N GLN A 70 -20.55 2.68 14.50
CA GLN A 70 -21.05 1.52 15.22
C GLN A 70 -20.70 1.57 16.71
N ALA A 71 -19.44 1.88 17.04
CA ALA A 71 -18.97 1.97 18.42
C ALA A 71 -19.70 3.10 19.17
N THR A 72 -19.82 4.28 18.57
CA THR A 72 -20.56 5.41 19.13
C THR A 72 -22.04 5.07 19.33
N THR A 73 -22.67 4.42 18.36
CA THR A 73 -24.07 4.00 18.45
C THR A 73 -24.29 2.97 19.57
N ARG A 74 -23.37 2.03 19.75
CA ARG A 74 -23.41 1.07 20.87
C ARG A 74 -23.28 1.78 22.21
N ILE A 75 -22.31 2.68 22.37
CA ILE A 75 -22.14 3.47 23.60
C ILE A 75 -23.41 4.26 23.94
N ILE A 76 -24.04 4.87 22.93
CA ILE A 76 -25.28 5.63 23.09
C ILE A 76 -26.45 4.72 23.51
N ARG A 77 -26.57 3.51 22.95
CA ARG A 77 -27.60 2.54 23.33
C ARG A 77 -27.36 1.92 24.71
N ASP A 78 -26.12 1.53 25.01
CA ASP A 78 -25.74 0.86 26.27
C ASP A 78 -25.84 1.81 27.47
N ARG A 79 -25.70 3.13 27.26
CA ARG A 79 -25.94 4.15 28.29
C ARG A 79 -27.42 4.47 28.53
N GLY A 80 -28.35 3.86 27.79
CA GLY A 80 -29.79 3.86 28.06
C GLY A 80 -30.53 5.18 27.79
N ASP A 81 -29.87 6.33 27.88
CA ASP A 81 -30.50 7.65 27.70
C ASP A 81 -30.19 8.23 26.32
N VAL A 82 -30.80 7.67 25.28
CA VAL A 82 -30.95 8.37 24.00
C VAL A 82 -32.20 9.23 24.07
N PRO A 83 -32.09 10.57 24.14
CA PRO A 83 -33.25 11.45 24.10
C PRO A 83 -34.10 11.14 22.88
N ALA A 84 -35.43 11.19 23.02
CA ALA A 84 -36.35 10.87 21.93
C ALA A 84 -36.07 11.70 20.66
N SER A 85 -35.58 12.93 20.83
CA SER A 85 -35.17 13.83 19.73
C SER A 85 -33.97 13.33 18.92
N LEU A 86 -33.09 12.50 19.49
CA LEU A 86 -31.89 11.99 18.83
C LEU A 86 -32.06 10.56 18.28
N ARG A 87 -33.14 9.87 18.63
CA ARG A 87 -33.46 8.52 18.11
C ARG A 87 -33.51 8.43 16.58
N PRO A 88 -34.08 9.40 15.83
CA PRO A 88 -34.07 9.35 14.37
C PRO A 88 -32.65 9.36 13.79
N LEU A 89 -31.76 10.13 14.41
CA LEU A 89 -30.37 10.28 13.97
C LEU A 89 -29.56 8.99 14.23
N VAL A 90 -29.76 8.37 15.41
CA VAL A 90 -29.14 7.08 15.75
C VAL A 90 -29.66 5.95 14.85
N ASN A 91 -30.94 5.97 14.48
CA ASN A 91 -31.51 4.99 13.55
C ASN A 91 -30.93 5.15 12.14
N ALA A 92 -30.87 6.39 11.63
CA ALA A 92 -30.28 6.69 10.33
C ALA A 92 -28.80 6.27 10.25
N ALA A 93 -28.02 6.51 11.32
CA ALA A 93 -26.64 6.04 11.41
C ALA A 93 -26.56 4.51 11.37
N SER A 94 -27.45 3.81 12.08
CA SER A 94 -27.50 2.35 12.08
C SER A 94 -27.89 1.77 10.70
N GLU A 95 -28.80 2.43 9.99
CA GLU A 95 -29.22 2.04 8.64
C GLU A 95 -28.09 2.23 7.62
N LEU A 96 -27.38 3.36 7.67
CA LEU A 96 -26.19 3.61 6.84
C LEU A 96 -25.12 2.55 7.06
N VAL A 97 -24.86 2.21 8.32
CA VAL A 97 -23.93 1.14 8.69
C VAL A 97 -24.34 -0.20 8.08
N ASN A 98 -25.63 -0.56 8.16
CA ASN A 98 -26.14 -1.82 7.62
C ASN A 98 -26.09 -1.85 6.08
N ALA A 99 -26.35 -0.71 5.43
CA ALA A 99 -26.26 -0.57 3.97
C ALA A 99 -24.82 -0.59 3.45
N ALA A 100 -23.86 -0.14 4.26
CA ALA A 100 -22.43 -0.14 3.93
C ALA A 100 -21.75 -1.50 4.16
N GLN A 101 -22.42 -2.47 4.82
CA GLN A 101 -21.89 -3.82 4.90
C GLN A 101 -21.97 -4.49 3.52
N PRO A 102 -20.86 -4.97 2.95
CA PRO A 102 -20.94 -5.82 1.77
C PRO A 102 -21.81 -7.02 2.14
N VAL A 103 -22.76 -7.35 1.26
CA VAL A 103 -23.47 -8.62 1.31
C VAL A 103 -22.40 -9.69 1.10
N GLU A 104 -21.83 -10.19 2.19
CA GLU A 104 -21.07 -11.43 2.19
C GLU A 104 -22.08 -12.50 1.76
N GLU A 105 -22.15 -12.77 0.47
CA GLU A 105 -22.69 -14.01 -0.06
C GLU A 105 -22.00 -15.12 0.72
N SER A 106 -22.73 -15.66 1.69
CA SER A 106 -22.28 -16.82 2.45
C SER A 106 -21.89 -17.90 1.44
N LYS A 107 -20.59 -18.00 1.16
CA LYS A 107 -20.03 -19.10 0.38
C LYS A 107 -20.17 -20.33 1.26
N SER A 108 -21.35 -20.93 1.19
CA SER A 108 -21.66 -22.26 1.71
C SER A 108 -20.76 -23.24 0.97
N PHE A 109 -19.54 -23.40 1.47
CA PHE A 109 -18.66 -24.46 1.02
C PHE A 109 -19.31 -25.77 1.43
N PRO A 110 -19.56 -26.71 0.50
CA PRO A 110 -20.16 -27.98 0.83
C PRO A 110 -19.30 -28.70 1.86
N ASN A 111 -19.93 -29.01 3.01
CA ASN A 111 -19.32 -29.68 4.15
C ASN A 111 -18.62 -30.98 3.69
N ARG A 112 -17.52 -31.37 4.35
CA ARG A 112 -16.64 -32.51 4.04
C ARG A 112 -17.41 -33.83 3.77
N ARG A 113 -18.58 -34.01 4.39
CA ARG A 113 -19.49 -35.14 4.12
C ARG A 113 -20.05 -35.14 2.69
N VAL A 114 -20.47 -34.00 2.18
CA VAL A 114 -21.00 -33.84 0.81
C VAL A 114 -19.92 -34.11 -0.23
N ARG A 115 -18.70 -33.61 0.00
CA ARG A 115 -17.54 -33.87 -0.88
C ARG A 115 -17.20 -35.36 -0.98
N ARG A 116 -17.30 -36.11 0.13
CA ARG A 116 -17.05 -37.56 0.15
C ARG A 116 -18.15 -38.35 -0.55
N ALA A 117 -19.41 -37.93 -0.43
CA ALA A 117 -20.53 -38.58 -1.10
C ALA A 117 -20.45 -38.43 -2.63
N VAL A 118 -20.08 -37.25 -3.13
CA VAL A 118 -19.88 -37.01 -4.57
C VAL A 118 -18.73 -37.87 -5.10
N LYS A 119 -17.58 -37.92 -4.40
CA LYS A 119 -16.45 -38.78 -4.80
C LYS A 119 -16.82 -40.26 -4.91
N ARG A 120 -17.71 -40.77 -4.04
CA ARG A 120 -18.16 -42.17 -4.09
C ARG A 120 -19.06 -42.45 -5.28
N LYS A 121 -19.90 -41.50 -5.70
CA LYS A 121 -20.75 -41.68 -6.89
C LYS A 121 -19.95 -41.78 -8.19
N PHE A 122 -18.87 -41.00 -8.31
CA PHE A 122 -17.97 -41.06 -9.47
C PHE A 122 -17.09 -42.32 -9.51
N ALA A 123 -16.78 -42.92 -8.37
CA ALA A 123 -15.95 -44.14 -8.29
C ALA A 123 -16.72 -45.45 -8.57
N ILE A 124 -18.05 -45.39 -8.68
CA ILE A 124 -18.91 -46.57 -8.91
C ILE A 124 -19.37 -46.66 -10.38
N SER A 125 -19.08 -45.63 -11.19
CA SER A 125 -19.58 -45.50 -12.58
C SER A 125 -18.48 -45.61 -13.66
N GLY A 126 -17.30 -46.13 -13.31
CA GLY A 126 -16.21 -46.43 -14.26
C GLY A 126 -15.67 -47.82 -13.97
#